data_AF-A0A1B6GL83-F1
#
_entry.id   AF-A0A1B6GL83-F1
#
_cell.length_a   1.000
_cell.length_b   1.000
_cell.length_c   1.000
_cell.angle_alpha   90.00
_cell.angle_beta   90.00
_cell.angle_gamma   90.00
#
_symmetry.space_group_name_H-M   'P 1'
#
loop_
_entity.id
_entity.type
_entity.pdbx_description
1 polymer ?
#
loop_
_entity_poly.entity_id
_entity_poly.type
_entity_poly.pdbx_seq_one_letter_code
_entity_poly.pdbx_strand_id
1 'polypeptide(L)'
;VCTIAQLHQVLQLLEESKISERELPTRSKESPYKTLRRFYVVHFIQLISFDMLNGDDSRLCDKDLFTSVNEKVKLLVDRKAEEGAALLSVWFIVHHLTPLGTRSQAMRELIAHTVRSANPWPYFSTTLTCPDILDDKMISEAVYYALYQVAFLSVVNFGLDYVRCEDFHRLVALLVRDTRVLKHFWLTENDGLQLVLKECERFFPVVWRPVFDIYTSIASHSEFYVNQVEKRVEREVKFTQLQTRVINMESLGNNVFRSLEPVQPFVASDKIVIPTGTRCVISGETDIFIHWDFSVSIWHVVKETLYKWSQKMTQYPKPPEEEMLLLRTNVLSVLSFYNEMLKNRKEHKKIVFFAVDEM
;
A
#
# COMPACT_ATOMS: atom_id res chain seq x y z
N VAL A 1 -9.73 33.01 -12.71
CA VAL A 1 -9.66 31.96 -13.76
C VAL A 1 -10.32 30.72 -13.20
N CYS A 2 -11.24 30.09 -13.94
CA CYS A 2 -12.02 28.95 -13.42
C CYS A 2 -11.17 27.67 -13.42
N THR A 3 -10.96 27.05 -12.25
CA THR A 3 -10.12 25.85 -12.10
C THR A 3 -10.58 24.70 -12.99
N ILE A 4 -11.90 24.51 -13.14
CA ILE A 4 -12.44 23.44 -13.98
C ILE A 4 -12.15 23.63 -15.48
N ALA A 5 -12.02 24.88 -15.95
CA ALA A 5 -11.59 25.17 -17.31
C ALA A 5 -10.11 24.80 -17.52
N GLN A 6 -9.27 25.01 -16.51
CA GLN A 6 -7.86 24.60 -16.54
C GLN A 6 -7.74 23.07 -16.49
N LEU A 7 -8.56 22.37 -15.70
CA LEU A 7 -8.63 20.91 -15.71
C LEU A 7 -8.99 20.38 -17.11
N HIS A 8 -9.98 20.99 -17.76
CA HIS A 8 -10.36 20.62 -19.12
C HIS A 8 -9.22 20.86 -20.13
N GLN A 9 -8.47 21.95 -20.00
CA GLN A 9 -7.28 22.22 -20.83
C GLN A 9 -6.18 21.17 -20.62
N VAL A 10 -5.92 20.75 -19.37
CA VAL A 10 -4.93 19.69 -19.10
C VAL A 10 -5.33 18.36 -19.73
N LEU A 11 -6.62 18.00 -19.69
CA LEU A 11 -7.10 16.80 -20.38
C LEU A 11 -6.94 16.89 -21.90
N GLN A 12 -7.12 18.07 -22.49
CA GLN A 12 -6.87 18.27 -23.91
C GLN A 12 -5.38 18.10 -24.24
N LEU A 13 -4.47 18.68 -23.44
CA LEU A 13 -3.03 18.52 -23.63
C LEU A 13 -2.58 17.06 -23.48
N LEU A 14 -3.21 16.30 -22.58
CA LEU A 14 -3.01 14.86 -22.45
C LEU A 14 -3.36 14.11 -23.74
N GLU A 15 -4.51 14.41 -24.34
CA GLU A 15 -4.95 13.82 -25.61
C GLU A 15 -3.99 14.18 -26.76
N GLU A 16 -3.61 15.45 -26.88
CA GLU A 16 -2.67 15.93 -27.90
C GLU A 16 -1.30 15.25 -27.78
N SER A 17 -0.78 15.08 -26.55
CA SER A 17 0.51 14.42 -26.32
C SER A 17 0.55 12.96 -26.82
N LYS A 18 -0.59 12.27 -26.81
CA LYS A 18 -0.69 10.89 -27.34
C LYS A 18 -0.68 10.85 -28.86
N ILE A 19 -1.28 11.85 -29.50
CA ILE A 19 -1.26 11.98 -30.95
C ILE A 19 0.19 12.23 -31.39
N SER A 20 0.87 13.19 -30.77
CA SER A 20 2.26 13.53 -31.10
C SER A 20 3.25 12.40 -30.82
N GLU A 21 3.01 11.53 -29.83
CA GLU A 21 3.85 10.35 -29.58
C GLU A 21 3.75 9.31 -30.70
N ARG A 22 2.56 9.11 -31.29
CA ARG A 22 2.35 8.15 -32.39
C ARG A 22 3.08 8.56 -33.68
N GLU A 23 3.42 9.84 -33.78
CA GLU A 23 4.12 10.43 -34.92
C GLU A 23 5.65 10.34 -34.80
N LEU A 24 6.19 9.87 -33.65
CA LEU A 24 7.63 9.69 -33.47
C LEU A 24 8.15 8.36 -34.03
N PRO A 25 9.34 8.35 -34.68
CA PRO A 25 10.01 7.11 -35.06
C PRO A 25 10.48 6.35 -33.80
N THR A 26 9.98 5.13 -33.65
CA THR A 26 10.19 4.22 -32.50
C THR A 26 11.66 3.83 -32.29
N ARG A 27 12.44 4.59 -31.52
CA ARG A 27 13.83 4.22 -31.17
C ARG A 27 14.35 4.59 -29.76
N SER A 28 13.53 4.95 -28.77
CA SER A 28 14.01 5.19 -27.39
C SER A 28 13.40 4.26 -26.32
N LYS A 29 14.14 4.06 -25.22
CA LYS A 29 13.82 3.17 -24.09
C LYS A 29 12.71 3.69 -23.15
N GLU A 30 12.35 4.96 -23.23
CA GLU A 30 11.09 5.52 -22.73
C GLU A 30 10.83 6.82 -23.52
N SER A 31 9.57 7.10 -23.84
CA SER A 31 9.21 8.26 -24.65
C SER A 31 9.08 9.51 -23.77
N PRO A 32 9.66 10.68 -24.13
CA PRO A 32 9.48 11.92 -23.38
C PRO A 32 8.01 12.30 -23.16
N TYR A 33 7.12 11.86 -24.07
CA TYR A 33 5.68 12.05 -23.92
C TYR A 33 5.07 11.27 -22.75
N LYS A 34 5.66 10.14 -22.32
CA LYS A 34 5.23 9.42 -21.12
C LYS A 34 5.49 10.24 -19.86
N THR A 35 6.70 10.80 -19.73
CA THR A 35 7.04 11.70 -18.63
C THR A 35 6.15 12.94 -18.64
N LEU A 36 5.91 13.53 -19.82
CA LEU A 36 4.99 14.67 -19.95
C LEU A 36 3.56 14.35 -19.50
N ARG A 37 3.03 13.17 -19.86
CA ARG A 37 1.70 12.74 -19.39
C ARG A 37 1.64 12.56 -17.88
N ARG A 38 2.69 12.03 -17.25
CA ARG A 38 2.78 11.95 -15.79
C ARG A 38 2.68 13.35 -15.17
N PHE A 39 3.40 14.33 -15.72
CA PHE A 39 3.30 15.72 -15.28
C PHE A 39 1.90 16.29 -15.47
N TYR A 40 1.22 16.02 -16.57
CA TYR A 40 -0.16 16.47 -16.75
C TYR A 40 -1.13 15.85 -15.75
N VAL A 41 -1.00 14.55 -15.43
CA VAL A 41 -1.83 13.91 -14.40
C VAL A 41 -1.55 14.52 -13.02
N VAL A 42 -0.29 14.74 -12.67
CA VAL A 42 0.07 15.41 -11.40
C VAL A 42 -0.47 16.84 -11.38
N HIS A 43 -0.34 17.58 -12.48
CA HIS A 43 -0.87 18.93 -12.57
C HIS A 43 -2.39 18.97 -12.47
N PHE A 44 -3.09 17.99 -13.05
CA PHE A 44 -4.53 17.82 -12.89
C PHE A 44 -4.91 17.64 -11.41
N ILE A 45 -4.16 16.80 -10.66
CA ILE A 45 -4.34 16.62 -9.21
C ILE A 45 -4.08 17.94 -8.45
N GLN A 46 -3.01 18.65 -8.78
CA GLN A 46 -2.66 19.91 -8.13
C GLN A 46 -3.71 21.01 -8.35
N LEU A 47 -4.24 21.11 -9.57
CA LEU A 47 -5.29 22.08 -9.91
C LEU A 47 -6.57 21.85 -9.10
N ILE A 48 -6.92 20.59 -8.81
CA ILE A 48 -8.05 20.29 -7.91
C ILE A 48 -7.82 20.91 -6.52
N SER A 49 -6.58 20.85 -6.02
CA SER A 49 -6.20 21.36 -4.70
C SER A 49 -7.15 20.85 -3.61
N PHE A 50 -7.08 19.54 -3.33
CA PHE A 50 -8.02 18.85 -2.43
C PHE A 50 -8.20 19.52 -1.06
N ASP A 51 -7.14 20.12 -0.51
CA ASP A 51 -7.18 20.85 0.78
C ASP A 51 -8.14 22.05 0.77
N MET A 52 -8.44 22.60 -0.40
CA MET A 52 -9.33 23.75 -0.59
C MET A 52 -10.74 23.36 -1.07
N LEU A 53 -11.00 22.07 -1.32
CA LEU A 53 -12.35 21.61 -1.66
C LEU A 53 -13.22 21.63 -0.40
N ASN A 54 -13.99 22.70 -0.25
CA ASN A 54 -15.12 22.72 0.68
C ASN A 54 -16.43 22.46 -0.08
N GLY A 55 -17.45 22.02 0.64
CA GLY A 55 -18.74 21.64 0.05
C GLY A 55 -19.45 22.74 -0.75
N ASP A 56 -18.97 23.99 -0.74
CA ASP A 56 -19.51 25.12 -1.49
C ASP A 56 -18.48 25.72 -2.49
N ASP A 57 -17.48 24.93 -2.91
CA ASP A 57 -16.38 25.43 -3.73
C ASP A 57 -16.79 25.81 -5.15
N SER A 58 -17.01 27.12 -5.36
CA SER A 58 -17.33 27.75 -6.64
C SER A 58 -16.37 27.43 -7.80
N ARG A 59 -15.15 26.94 -7.53
CA ARG A 59 -14.12 26.64 -8.54
C ARG A 59 -14.48 25.44 -9.44
N LEU A 60 -15.35 24.55 -8.96
CA LEU A 60 -15.79 23.35 -9.68
C LEU A 60 -17.29 23.36 -9.99
N CYS A 61 -17.99 24.47 -9.78
CA CYS A 61 -19.46 24.54 -9.90
C CYS A 61 -20.02 24.70 -11.32
N ASP A 62 -19.16 24.86 -12.34
CA ASP A 62 -19.62 24.89 -13.74
C ASP A 62 -20.05 23.48 -14.18
N LYS A 63 -21.37 23.28 -14.27
CA LYS A 63 -21.97 21.98 -14.55
C LYS A 63 -21.61 21.44 -15.94
N ASP A 64 -21.48 22.30 -16.94
CA ASP A 64 -21.21 21.88 -18.31
C ASP A 64 -19.76 21.42 -18.43
N LEU A 65 -18.83 22.19 -17.86
CA LEU A 65 -17.42 21.81 -17.79
C LEU A 65 -17.20 20.57 -16.90
N PHE A 66 -17.93 20.44 -15.78
CA PHE A 66 -17.87 19.27 -14.92
C PHE A 66 -18.33 18.00 -15.66
N THR A 67 -19.44 18.11 -16.39
CA THR A 67 -19.94 17.00 -17.23
C THR A 67 -18.94 16.65 -18.33
N SER A 68 -18.35 17.65 -18.99
CA SER A 68 -17.35 17.45 -20.04
C SER A 68 -16.08 16.76 -19.52
N VAL A 69 -15.55 17.18 -18.36
CA VAL A 69 -14.39 16.54 -17.72
C VAL A 69 -14.71 15.09 -17.37
N ASN A 70 -15.90 14.82 -16.81
CA ASN A 70 -16.35 13.47 -16.50
C ASN A 70 -16.43 12.57 -17.75
N GLU A 71 -16.96 13.06 -18.86
CA GLU A 71 -17.01 12.32 -20.12
C GLU A 71 -15.61 12.01 -20.67
N LYS A 72 -14.69 12.98 -20.62
CA LYS A 72 -13.29 12.79 -21.04
C LYS A 72 -12.57 11.75 -20.20
N VAL A 73 -12.71 11.80 -18.87
CA VAL A 73 -12.10 10.79 -17.97
C VAL A 73 -12.64 9.40 -18.28
N LYS A 74 -13.95 9.24 -18.47
CA LYS A 74 -14.56 7.95 -18.87
C LYS A 74 -14.02 7.46 -20.21
N LEU A 75 -13.93 8.35 -21.21
CA LEU A 75 -13.41 8.02 -22.52
C LEU A 75 -11.95 7.51 -22.47
N LEU A 76 -11.12 8.09 -21.61
CA LEU A 76 -9.75 7.63 -21.40
C LEU A 76 -9.72 6.20 -20.82
N VAL A 77 -10.59 5.90 -19.85
CA VAL A 77 -10.73 4.56 -19.28
C VAL A 77 -11.20 3.56 -20.33
N ASP A 78 -12.24 3.89 -21.10
CA ASP A 78 -12.81 3.03 -22.15
C ASP A 78 -11.78 2.71 -23.25
N ARG A 79 -10.92 3.69 -23.56
CA ARG A 79 -9.81 3.54 -24.51
C ARG A 79 -8.60 2.82 -23.91
N LYS A 80 -8.67 2.35 -22.65
CA LYS A 80 -7.58 1.70 -21.91
C LYS A 80 -6.31 2.56 -21.91
N ALA A 81 -6.47 3.87 -21.76
CA ALA A 81 -5.36 4.78 -21.55
C ALA A 81 -4.60 4.39 -20.28
N GLU A 82 -3.26 4.45 -20.33
CA GLU A 82 -2.39 4.17 -19.18
C GLU A 82 -2.75 5.03 -17.95
N GLU A 83 -3.03 6.32 -18.18
CA GLU A 83 -3.45 7.29 -17.17
C GLU A 83 -4.95 7.26 -16.85
N GLY A 84 -5.76 6.53 -17.62
CA GLY A 84 -7.22 6.55 -17.50
C GLY A 84 -7.71 6.11 -16.13
N ALA A 85 -7.15 4.99 -15.62
CA ALA A 85 -7.46 4.50 -14.28
C ALA A 85 -7.07 5.52 -13.19
N ALA A 86 -5.88 6.13 -13.32
CA ALA A 86 -5.37 7.13 -12.40
C ALA A 86 -6.30 8.35 -12.34
N LEU A 87 -6.64 8.93 -13.49
CA LEU A 87 -7.57 10.05 -13.57
C LEU A 87 -8.97 9.69 -13.07
N LEU A 88 -9.46 8.47 -13.34
CA LEU A 88 -10.74 8.01 -12.81
C LEU A 88 -10.74 7.97 -11.28
N SER A 89 -9.67 7.49 -10.66
CA SER A 89 -9.55 7.43 -9.20
C SER A 89 -9.55 8.83 -8.56
N VAL A 90 -8.82 9.77 -9.16
CA VAL A 90 -8.78 11.18 -8.73
C VAL A 90 -10.14 11.83 -8.91
N TRP A 91 -10.77 11.64 -10.07
CA TRP A 91 -12.08 12.20 -10.38
C TRP A 91 -13.19 11.61 -9.52
N PHE A 92 -13.07 10.34 -9.11
CA PHE A 92 -13.98 9.73 -8.16
C PHE A 92 -13.95 10.40 -6.77
N ILE A 93 -12.75 10.79 -6.29
CA ILE A 93 -12.62 11.59 -5.06
C ILE A 93 -13.34 12.93 -5.23
N VAL A 94 -13.14 13.62 -6.35
CA VAL A 94 -13.86 14.87 -6.66
C VAL A 94 -15.38 14.67 -6.66
N HIS A 95 -15.88 13.61 -7.30
CA HIS A 95 -17.31 13.26 -7.27
C HIS A 95 -17.84 12.93 -5.88
N HIS A 96 -17.00 12.47 -4.96
CA HIS A 96 -17.41 12.21 -3.58
C HIS A 96 -17.49 13.51 -2.76
N LEU A 97 -16.52 14.40 -2.95
CA LEU A 97 -16.35 15.61 -2.13
C LEU A 97 -17.14 16.83 -2.62
N THR A 98 -17.62 16.84 -3.87
CA THR A 98 -18.29 18.01 -4.46
C THR A 98 -19.81 17.85 -4.57
N PRO A 99 -20.60 18.95 -4.51
CA PRO A 99 -22.06 18.91 -4.63
C PRO A 99 -22.60 18.41 -5.97
N LEU A 100 -21.85 18.65 -7.05
CA LEU A 100 -22.17 18.22 -8.41
C LEU A 100 -21.88 16.72 -8.64
N GLY A 101 -21.14 16.12 -7.72
CA GLY A 101 -20.79 14.72 -7.77
C GLY A 101 -21.95 13.77 -7.49
N THR A 102 -21.65 12.47 -7.53
CA THR A 102 -22.65 11.42 -7.41
C THR A 102 -23.13 11.31 -5.95
N ARG A 103 -24.43 11.53 -5.72
CA ARG A 103 -25.07 11.29 -4.40
C ARG A 103 -25.64 9.88 -4.24
N SER A 104 -25.82 9.13 -5.34
CA SER A 104 -26.32 7.76 -5.31
C SER A 104 -25.25 6.79 -4.79
N GLN A 105 -25.58 6.05 -3.73
CA GLN A 105 -24.71 5.03 -3.15
C GLN A 105 -24.38 3.92 -4.17
N ALA A 106 -25.37 3.42 -4.90
CA ALA A 106 -25.18 2.37 -5.90
C ALA A 106 -24.21 2.81 -7.03
N MET A 107 -24.29 4.07 -7.43
CA MET A 107 -23.37 4.62 -8.44
C MET A 107 -21.96 4.84 -7.86
N ARG A 108 -21.84 5.20 -6.57
CA ARG A 108 -20.53 5.27 -5.89
C ARG A 108 -19.88 3.89 -5.81
N GLU A 109 -20.64 2.86 -5.45
CA GLU A 109 -20.16 1.47 -5.40
C GLU A 109 -19.76 0.95 -6.79
N LEU A 110 -20.53 1.29 -7.83
CA LEU A 110 -20.19 0.96 -9.21
C LEU A 110 -18.86 1.59 -9.62
N ILE A 111 -18.68 2.90 -9.40
CA ILE A 111 -17.43 3.59 -9.76
C ILE A 111 -16.27 3.05 -8.92
N ALA A 112 -16.48 2.80 -7.62
CA ALA A 112 -15.46 2.21 -6.76
C ALA A 112 -15.03 0.82 -7.26
N HIS A 113 -15.98 -0.01 -7.69
CA HIS A 113 -15.68 -1.29 -8.35
C HIS A 113 -14.88 -1.07 -9.65
N THR A 114 -15.29 -0.14 -10.51
CA THR A 114 -14.56 0.18 -11.75
C THR A 114 -13.13 0.62 -11.49
N VAL A 115 -12.89 1.51 -10.50
CA VAL A 115 -11.53 1.94 -10.15
C VAL A 115 -10.70 0.79 -9.64
N ARG A 116 -11.26 -0.05 -8.75
CA ARG A 116 -10.56 -1.26 -8.25
C ARG A 116 -10.17 -2.20 -9.39
N SER A 117 -11.08 -2.47 -10.32
CA SER A 117 -10.80 -3.31 -11.48
C SER A 117 -9.77 -2.69 -12.43
N ALA A 118 -9.78 -1.36 -12.58
CA ALA A 118 -8.84 -0.64 -13.44
C ALA A 118 -7.44 -0.48 -12.81
N ASN A 119 -7.34 -0.59 -11.48
CA ASN A 119 -6.12 -0.58 -10.68
C ASN A 119 -5.17 0.62 -11.01
N PRO A 120 -5.40 1.81 -10.43
CA PRO A 120 -4.63 3.01 -10.74
C PRO A 120 -3.25 3.07 -10.07
N TRP A 121 -3.03 2.27 -9.02
CA TRP A 121 -1.88 2.40 -8.13
C TRP A 121 -0.51 2.14 -8.78
N PRO A 122 -0.38 1.22 -9.76
CA PRO A 122 0.86 1.05 -10.52
C PRO A 122 1.26 2.33 -11.27
N TYR A 123 0.30 3.09 -11.81
CA TYR A 123 0.59 4.35 -12.51
C TYR A 123 1.20 5.38 -11.55
N PHE A 124 0.63 5.54 -10.36
CA PHE A 124 1.16 6.44 -9.35
C PHE A 124 2.53 5.97 -8.84
N SER A 125 2.71 4.67 -8.63
CA SER A 125 3.99 4.09 -8.21
C SER A 125 5.10 4.35 -9.24
N THR A 126 4.82 4.13 -10.53
CA THR A 126 5.80 4.39 -11.61
C THR A 126 6.07 5.88 -11.78
N THR A 127 5.10 6.74 -11.47
CA THR A 127 5.28 8.20 -11.43
C THR A 127 6.26 8.60 -10.33
N LEU A 128 6.13 8.06 -9.11
CA LEU A 128 7.05 8.33 -7.99
C LEU A 128 8.46 7.81 -8.22
N THR A 129 8.63 6.79 -9.07
CA THR A 129 9.94 6.19 -9.38
C THR A 129 10.52 6.65 -10.72
N CYS A 130 9.90 7.62 -11.39
CA CYS A 130 10.36 8.12 -12.68
C CYS A 130 11.65 8.95 -12.49
N PRO A 131 12.76 8.61 -13.18
CA PRO A 131 14.03 9.33 -13.03
C PRO A 131 13.90 10.84 -13.26
N ASP A 132 13.21 11.24 -14.33
CA ASP A 132 13.00 12.65 -14.68
C ASP A 132 12.26 13.45 -13.59
N ILE A 133 11.44 12.76 -12.77
CA ILE A 133 10.74 13.36 -11.63
C ILE A 133 11.65 13.38 -10.40
N LEU A 134 12.43 12.32 -10.19
CA LEU A 134 13.32 12.18 -9.03
C LEU A 134 14.54 13.10 -9.09
N ASP A 135 15.02 13.42 -10.29
CA ASP A 135 16.21 14.25 -10.50
C ASP A 135 16.01 15.71 -10.05
N ASP A 136 14.77 16.22 -10.05
CA ASP A 136 14.44 17.54 -9.53
C ASP A 136 13.72 17.43 -8.18
N LYS A 137 14.38 17.93 -7.12
CA LYS A 137 13.86 17.86 -5.76
C LYS A 137 12.54 18.60 -5.57
N MET A 138 12.36 19.78 -6.17
CA MET A 138 11.13 20.56 -5.99
C MET A 138 9.96 19.86 -6.68
N ILE A 139 10.19 19.37 -7.90
CA ILE A 139 9.19 18.60 -8.65
C ILE A 139 8.84 17.32 -7.90
N SER A 140 9.84 16.56 -7.45
CA SER A 140 9.64 15.33 -6.67
C SER A 140 8.79 15.59 -5.43
N GLU A 141 9.13 16.57 -4.60
CA GLU A 141 8.35 16.92 -3.40
C GLU A 141 6.88 17.26 -3.74
N ALA A 142 6.64 18.01 -4.82
CA ALA A 142 5.30 18.38 -5.26
C ALA A 142 4.49 17.16 -5.76
N VAL A 143 5.14 16.22 -6.47
CA VAL A 143 4.53 14.97 -6.94
C VAL A 143 4.19 14.07 -5.74
N TYR A 144 5.11 13.91 -4.80
CA TYR A 144 4.89 13.10 -3.58
C TYR A 144 3.70 13.62 -2.78
N TYR A 145 3.61 14.93 -2.57
CA TYR A 145 2.48 15.53 -1.85
C TYR A 145 1.14 15.31 -2.57
N ALA A 146 1.09 15.55 -3.89
CA ALA A 146 -0.12 15.35 -4.69
C ALA A 146 -0.61 13.90 -4.65
N LEU A 147 0.31 12.94 -4.78
CA LEU A 147 -0.04 11.51 -4.74
C LEU A 147 -0.36 11.01 -3.33
N TYR A 148 0.26 11.59 -2.29
CA TYR A 148 -0.12 11.35 -0.90
C TYR A 148 -1.58 11.75 -0.66
N GLN A 149 -2.01 12.92 -1.11
CA GLN A 149 -3.40 13.36 -0.94
C GLN A 149 -4.40 12.39 -1.59
N VAL A 150 -4.11 11.91 -2.80
CA VAL A 150 -4.96 10.93 -3.50
C VAL A 150 -5.04 9.63 -2.71
N ALA A 151 -3.91 9.09 -2.25
CA ALA A 151 -3.86 7.86 -1.48
C ALA A 151 -4.59 8.01 -0.13
N PHE A 152 -4.33 9.09 0.60
CA PHE A 152 -4.96 9.40 1.87
C PHE A 152 -6.48 9.52 1.73
N LEU A 153 -6.97 10.35 0.80
CA LEU A 153 -8.39 10.56 0.58
C LEU A 153 -9.09 9.28 0.09
N SER A 154 -8.38 8.42 -0.65
CA SER A 154 -8.90 7.12 -1.05
C SER A 154 -9.20 6.24 0.16
N VAL A 155 -8.30 6.20 1.14
CA VAL A 155 -8.51 5.40 2.36
C VAL A 155 -9.56 6.03 3.27
N VAL A 156 -9.49 7.33 3.50
CA VAL A 156 -10.37 8.02 4.46
C VAL A 156 -11.82 8.04 3.98
N ASN A 157 -12.07 8.26 2.70
CA ASN A 157 -13.44 8.39 2.19
C ASN A 157 -14.06 7.05 1.75
N PHE A 158 -13.25 6.07 1.35
CA PHE A 158 -13.74 4.81 0.77
C PHE A 158 -13.33 3.55 1.54
N GLY A 159 -12.50 3.68 2.58
CA GLY A 159 -12.08 2.59 3.45
C GLY A 159 -11.01 1.68 2.86
N LEU A 160 -10.55 0.71 3.66
CA LEU A 160 -9.49 -0.23 3.27
C LEU A 160 -9.93 -1.17 2.14
N ASP A 161 -11.20 -1.56 2.07
CA ASP A 161 -11.72 -2.46 1.02
C ASP A 161 -11.62 -1.84 -0.39
N TYR A 162 -11.53 -0.50 -0.48
CA TYR A 162 -11.31 0.20 -1.73
C TYR A 162 -9.86 0.06 -2.23
N VAL A 163 -8.91 -0.06 -1.31
CA VAL A 163 -7.46 0.00 -1.60
C VAL A 163 -6.71 -1.29 -1.26
N ARG A 164 -7.39 -2.34 -0.79
CA ARG A 164 -6.76 -3.60 -0.33
C ARG A 164 -6.19 -4.40 -1.51
N CYS A 165 -5.01 -4.00 -2.00
CA CYS A 165 -4.24 -4.73 -3.00
C CYS A 165 -2.74 -4.47 -2.87
N GLU A 166 -1.91 -5.36 -3.45
CA GLU A 166 -0.45 -5.27 -3.38
C GLU A 166 0.10 -3.96 -3.99
N ASP A 167 -0.48 -3.50 -5.10
CA ASP A 167 -0.02 -2.28 -5.77
C ASP A 167 -0.25 -1.02 -4.93
N PHE A 168 -1.33 -0.98 -4.13
CA PHE A 168 -1.54 0.13 -3.21
C PHE A 168 -0.58 0.08 -2.02
N HIS A 169 -0.30 -1.10 -1.48
CA HIS A 169 0.70 -1.24 -0.42
C HIS A 169 2.09 -0.79 -0.89
N ARG A 170 2.45 -1.11 -2.14
CA ARG A 170 3.68 -0.63 -2.77
C ARG A 170 3.69 0.89 -2.92
N LEU A 171 2.57 1.49 -3.32
CA LEU A 171 2.42 2.93 -3.39
C LEU A 171 2.64 3.58 -2.02
N VAL A 172 2.05 3.04 -0.95
CA VAL A 172 2.25 3.53 0.43
C VAL A 172 3.71 3.43 0.84
N ALA A 173 4.37 2.29 0.58
CA ALA A 173 5.81 2.12 0.86
C ALA A 173 6.67 3.17 0.13
N LEU A 174 6.32 3.51 -1.12
CA LEU A 174 7.01 4.59 -1.84
C LEU A 174 6.74 5.95 -1.21
N LEU A 175 5.48 6.29 -0.95
CA LEU A 175 5.07 7.60 -0.41
C LEU A 175 5.77 7.93 0.92
N VAL A 176 5.90 6.96 1.83
CA VAL A 176 6.57 7.18 3.13
C VAL A 176 8.09 7.41 3.03
N ARG A 177 8.69 7.34 1.83
CA ARG A 177 10.08 7.76 1.60
C ARG A 177 10.23 9.27 1.61
N ASP A 178 9.17 10.03 1.40
CA ASP A 178 9.20 11.48 1.61
C ASP A 178 9.09 11.82 3.11
N THR A 179 9.94 12.72 3.58
CA THR A 179 10.02 13.04 5.02
C THR A 179 8.78 13.76 5.55
N ARG A 180 8.06 14.52 4.70
CA ARG A 180 6.82 15.21 5.12
C ARG A 180 5.70 14.20 5.25
N VAL A 181 5.55 13.32 4.25
CA VAL A 181 4.59 12.22 4.28
C VAL A 181 4.84 11.31 5.48
N LEU A 182 6.10 10.91 5.72
CA LEU A 182 6.44 10.06 6.86
C LEU A 182 6.04 10.68 8.21
N LYS A 183 6.27 11.99 8.40
CA LYS A 183 5.88 12.66 9.63
C LYS A 183 4.37 12.58 9.86
N HIS A 184 3.56 12.82 8.83
CA HIS A 184 2.11 12.67 8.93
C HIS A 184 1.71 11.22 9.20
N PHE A 185 2.25 10.29 8.43
CA PHE A 185 1.98 8.85 8.50
C PHE A 185 2.29 8.22 9.86
N TRP A 186 3.45 8.56 10.44
CA TRP A 186 4.00 7.87 11.62
C TRP A 186 3.67 8.57 12.94
N LEU A 187 3.60 9.91 12.95
CA LEU A 187 3.46 10.71 14.18
C LEU A 187 2.02 11.15 14.44
N THR A 188 1.09 10.96 13.50
CA THR A 188 -0.32 11.32 13.66
C THR A 188 -1.14 10.08 13.95
N GLU A 189 -1.79 10.00 15.12
CA GLU A 189 -2.51 8.79 15.58
C GLU A 189 -3.73 8.38 14.72
N ASN A 190 -4.16 9.24 13.79
CA ASN A 190 -5.35 9.05 12.94
C ASN A 190 -5.08 9.31 11.44
N ASP A 191 -3.86 9.13 10.96
CA ASP A 191 -3.62 9.16 9.51
C ASP A 191 -4.29 7.94 8.85
N GLY A 192 -5.13 8.16 7.83
CA GLY A 192 -5.77 7.10 7.06
C GLY A 192 -4.76 6.12 6.47
N LEU A 193 -3.57 6.58 6.10
CA LEU A 193 -2.50 5.70 5.62
C LEU A 193 -1.92 4.80 6.72
N GLN A 194 -1.98 5.20 8.00
CA GLN A 194 -1.57 4.35 9.12
C GLN A 194 -2.49 3.12 9.26
N LEU A 195 -3.78 3.23 8.86
CA LEU A 195 -4.70 2.09 8.82
C LEU A 195 -4.22 1.01 7.85
N VAL A 196 -3.55 1.41 6.76
CA VAL A 196 -2.98 0.48 5.77
C VAL A 196 -1.85 -0.33 6.39
N LEU A 197 -0.96 0.30 7.16
CA LEU A 197 0.09 -0.41 7.88
C LEU A 197 -0.48 -1.37 8.92
N LYS A 198 -1.46 -0.93 9.72
CA LYS A 198 -2.14 -1.80 10.69
C LYS A 198 -2.80 -3.01 10.03
N GLU A 199 -3.39 -2.82 8.84
CA GLU A 199 -3.96 -3.91 8.06
C GLU A 199 -2.87 -4.86 7.53
N CYS A 200 -1.76 -4.33 7.02
CA CYS A 200 -0.62 -5.16 6.61
C CYS A 200 -0.06 -5.99 7.78
N GLU A 201 0.14 -5.36 8.95
CA GLU A 201 0.58 -6.02 10.18
C GLU A 201 -0.41 -7.09 10.64
N ARG A 202 -1.71 -6.83 10.50
CA ARG A 202 -2.76 -7.78 10.87
C ARG A 202 -2.65 -9.09 10.11
N PHE A 203 -2.11 -9.11 8.90
CA PHE A 203 -1.91 -10.35 8.12
C PHE A 203 -0.51 -10.96 8.28
N PHE A 204 0.38 -10.38 9.07
CA PHE A 204 1.68 -10.98 9.36
C PHE A 204 1.53 -12.14 10.37
N PRO A 205 2.28 -13.26 10.25
CA PRO A 205 3.23 -13.65 9.19
C PRO A 205 2.62 -14.44 8.01
N VAL A 206 1.33 -14.34 7.73
CA VAL A 206 0.80 -14.98 6.51
C VAL A 206 1.24 -14.20 5.27
N VAL A 207 1.22 -12.87 5.35
CA VAL A 207 1.64 -11.95 4.28
C VAL A 207 2.77 -11.06 4.78
N TRP A 208 3.96 -11.15 4.17
CA TRP A 208 5.18 -10.52 4.69
C TRP A 208 5.50 -9.21 3.99
N ARG A 209 5.57 -9.26 2.66
CA ARG A 209 6.16 -8.22 1.82
C ARG A 209 5.64 -6.80 2.11
N PRO A 210 4.32 -6.53 2.19
CA PRO A 210 3.80 -5.18 2.44
C PRO A 210 4.34 -4.55 3.74
N VAL A 211 4.39 -5.33 4.82
CA VAL A 211 4.88 -4.87 6.13
C VAL A 211 6.35 -4.50 6.05
N PHE A 212 7.18 -5.38 5.47
CA PHE A 212 8.61 -5.14 5.35
C PHE A 212 8.93 -4.00 4.39
N ASP A 213 8.23 -3.86 3.27
CA ASP A 213 8.47 -2.78 2.30
C ASP A 213 8.16 -1.40 2.90
N ILE A 214 7.07 -1.29 3.68
CA ILE A 214 6.71 -0.06 4.40
C ILE A 214 7.74 0.23 5.49
N TYR A 215 8.07 -0.75 6.35
CA TYR A 215 9.06 -0.57 7.41
C TYR A 215 10.47 -0.24 6.90
N THR A 216 10.89 -0.85 5.77
CA THR A 216 12.16 -0.50 5.11
C THR A 216 12.18 0.97 4.73
N SER A 217 11.08 1.46 4.16
CA SER A 217 10.98 2.85 3.69
C SER A 217 10.89 3.85 4.84
N ILE A 218 10.39 3.46 6.01
CA ILE A 218 10.43 4.27 7.24
C ILE A 218 11.84 4.26 7.83
N ALA A 219 12.45 3.09 7.95
CA ALA A 219 13.78 2.90 8.52
C ALA A 219 14.88 3.62 7.72
N SER A 220 14.68 3.84 6.41
CA SER A 220 15.64 4.52 5.55
C SER A 220 15.88 6.00 5.86
N HIS A 221 15.06 6.62 6.72
CA HIS A 221 15.17 8.06 7.01
C HIS A 221 16.23 8.41 8.05
N SER A 222 16.28 7.67 9.16
CA SER A 222 17.24 7.93 10.24
C SER A 222 17.23 6.86 11.31
N GLU A 223 18.27 6.86 12.14
CA GLU A 223 18.38 6.05 13.36
C GLU A 223 17.18 6.20 14.31
N PHE A 224 16.56 7.38 14.36
CA PHE A 224 15.34 7.58 15.15
C PHE A 224 14.20 6.67 14.68
N TYR A 225 13.95 6.62 13.37
CA TYR A 225 12.90 5.77 12.80
C TYR A 225 13.26 4.29 12.87
N VAL A 226 14.53 3.92 12.71
CA VAL A 226 15.02 2.56 12.98
C VAL A 226 14.62 2.11 14.39
N ASN A 227 14.88 2.94 15.41
CA ASN A 227 14.57 2.60 16.80
C ASN A 227 13.04 2.49 17.05
N GLN A 228 12.23 3.30 16.36
CA GLN A 228 10.77 3.22 16.46
C GLN A 228 10.25 1.93 15.82
N VAL A 229 10.72 1.62 14.61
CA VAL A 229 10.35 0.39 13.91
C VAL A 229 10.80 -0.83 14.71
N GLU A 230 12.03 -0.83 15.27
CA GLU A 230 12.52 -1.92 16.12
C GLU A 230 11.59 -2.20 17.31
N LYS A 231 11.20 -1.15 18.06
CA LYS A 231 10.27 -1.32 19.19
C LYS A 231 8.95 -1.97 18.75
N ARG A 232 8.43 -1.54 17.59
CA ARG A 232 7.17 -2.02 17.04
C ARG A 232 7.26 -3.48 16.58
N VAL A 233 8.28 -3.85 15.81
CA VAL A 233 8.47 -5.23 15.31
C VAL A 233 8.81 -6.22 16.42
N GLU A 234 9.34 -5.75 17.56
CA GLU A 234 9.63 -6.62 18.70
C GLU A 234 8.43 -6.90 19.60
N ARG A 235 7.46 -5.98 19.68
CA ARG A 235 6.46 -6.00 20.76
C ARG A 235 5.01 -5.74 20.35
N GLU A 236 4.77 -5.07 19.23
CA GLU A 236 3.43 -4.54 18.92
C GLU A 236 2.72 -5.32 17.81
N VAL A 237 3.46 -5.93 16.89
CA VAL A 237 2.86 -6.69 15.78
C VAL A 237 2.24 -7.99 16.30
N LYS A 238 0.97 -8.17 16.00
CA LYS A 238 0.18 -9.34 16.41
C LYS A 238 0.39 -10.51 15.43
N PHE A 239 0.18 -11.71 15.94
CA PHE A 239 0.40 -12.93 15.18
C PHE A 239 -0.87 -13.41 14.48
N THR A 240 -0.80 -13.63 13.17
CA THR A 240 -1.87 -14.27 12.40
C THR A 240 -1.44 -15.61 11.86
N GLN A 241 -2.32 -16.60 11.94
CA GLN A 241 -2.10 -17.92 11.34
C GLN A 241 -3.21 -18.28 10.37
N LEU A 242 -2.85 -19.04 9.34
CA LEU A 242 -3.80 -19.77 8.53
C LEU A 242 -4.26 -21.01 9.33
N GLN A 243 -5.56 -21.24 9.41
CA GLN A 243 -6.12 -22.40 10.08
C GLN A 243 -5.89 -23.67 9.25
N THR A 244 -4.88 -24.45 9.61
CA THR A 244 -4.56 -25.74 8.94
C THR A 244 -5.06 -26.95 9.72
N ARG A 245 -5.48 -26.76 10.97
CA ARG A 245 -6.01 -27.81 11.85
C ARG A 245 -7.15 -27.27 12.71
N VAL A 246 -7.93 -28.19 13.27
CA VAL A 246 -8.93 -27.85 14.29
C VAL A 246 -8.17 -27.38 15.55
N ILE A 247 -8.63 -26.26 16.11
CA ILE A 247 -8.11 -25.69 17.35
C ILE A 247 -9.30 -25.56 18.30
N ASN A 248 -9.16 -26.05 19.52
CA ASN A 248 -10.21 -25.95 20.52
C ASN A 248 -10.35 -24.50 21.00
N MET A 249 -11.50 -23.90 20.66
CA MET A 249 -11.78 -22.50 20.96
C MET A 249 -13.21 -22.33 21.49
N GLU A 250 -13.37 -21.41 22.44
CA GLU A 250 -14.65 -20.96 22.96
C GLU A 250 -15.08 -19.69 22.21
N SER A 251 -16.33 -19.64 21.74
CA SER A 251 -16.89 -18.44 21.11
C SER A 251 -17.23 -17.38 22.16
N LEU A 252 -16.75 -16.15 21.94
CA LEU A 252 -17.09 -14.97 22.73
C LEU A 252 -18.12 -14.06 22.03
N GLY A 253 -18.57 -14.43 20.82
CA GLY A 253 -19.49 -13.66 19.98
C GLY A 253 -18.81 -12.84 18.89
N ASN A 254 -19.55 -12.49 17.83
CA ASN A 254 -19.11 -11.63 16.71
C ASN A 254 -17.73 -12.00 16.10
N ASN A 255 -17.53 -13.27 15.75
CA ASN A 255 -16.27 -13.83 15.23
C ASN A 255 -15.06 -13.71 16.18
N VAL A 256 -15.29 -13.39 17.45
CA VAL A 256 -14.27 -13.36 18.50
C VAL A 256 -14.30 -14.67 19.26
N PHE A 257 -13.12 -15.24 19.48
CA PHE A 257 -12.94 -16.51 20.16
C PHE A 257 -11.84 -16.42 21.22
N ARG A 258 -11.74 -17.47 22.03
CA ARG A 258 -10.69 -17.67 23.03
C ARG A 258 -10.13 -19.08 22.90
N SER A 259 -8.81 -19.25 22.91
CA SER A 259 -8.21 -20.59 22.93
C SER A 259 -8.48 -21.31 24.24
N LEU A 260 -8.83 -22.60 24.15
CA LEU A 260 -9.00 -23.50 25.30
C LEU A 260 -7.78 -24.39 25.53
N GLU A 261 -6.79 -24.32 24.65
CA GLU A 261 -5.54 -25.08 24.69
C GLU A 261 -4.37 -24.18 24.28
N PRO A 262 -3.13 -24.52 24.68
CA PRO A 262 -1.96 -23.84 24.13
C PRO A 262 -1.85 -24.16 22.63
N VAL A 263 -1.59 -23.15 21.81
CA VAL A 263 -1.49 -23.31 20.34
C VAL A 263 -0.06 -23.13 19.91
N GLN A 264 0.48 -24.16 19.26
CA GLN A 264 1.81 -24.13 18.63
C GLN A 264 1.63 -23.91 17.12
N PRO A 265 1.87 -22.70 16.59
CA PRO A 265 1.74 -22.44 15.15
C PRO A 265 2.82 -23.14 14.32
N PHE A 266 3.98 -23.44 14.91
CA PHE A 266 5.09 -24.14 14.26
C PHE A 266 5.26 -25.54 14.84
N VAL A 267 4.77 -26.58 14.15
CA VAL A 267 4.83 -27.98 14.63
C VAL A 267 6.27 -28.46 14.88
N ALA A 268 7.25 -27.90 14.15
CA ALA A 268 8.67 -28.27 14.28
C ALA A 268 9.43 -27.48 15.36
N SER A 269 8.76 -26.58 16.11
CA SER A 269 9.42 -25.70 17.07
C SER A 269 8.50 -25.30 18.22
N ASP A 270 8.92 -25.64 19.44
CA ASP A 270 8.23 -25.25 20.68
C ASP A 270 8.56 -23.81 21.12
N LYS A 271 9.30 -23.04 20.30
CA LYS A 271 9.77 -21.70 20.68
C LYS A 271 8.68 -20.64 20.66
N ILE A 272 7.61 -20.85 19.90
CA ILE A 272 6.46 -19.94 19.84
C ILE A 272 5.22 -20.73 20.26
N VAL A 273 4.71 -20.43 21.45
CA VAL A 273 3.49 -21.01 21.99
C VAL A 273 2.52 -19.88 22.33
N ILE A 274 1.36 -19.91 21.70
CA ILE A 274 0.25 -19.02 22.03
C ILE A 274 -0.42 -19.58 23.28
N PRO A 275 -0.48 -18.83 24.39
CA PRO A 275 -1.04 -19.33 25.65
C PRO A 275 -2.52 -19.70 25.54
N THR A 276 -2.97 -20.59 26.42
CA THR A 276 -4.40 -20.84 26.66
C THR A 276 -5.07 -19.55 27.15
N GLY A 277 -6.31 -19.33 26.73
CA GLY A 277 -7.08 -18.14 27.09
C GLY A 277 -6.80 -16.92 26.20
N THR A 278 -5.90 -17.03 25.22
CA THR A 278 -5.61 -15.95 24.26
C THR A 278 -6.83 -15.69 23.39
N ARG A 279 -7.21 -14.41 23.27
CA ARG A 279 -8.31 -14.00 22.41
C ARG A 279 -7.88 -14.00 20.95
N CYS A 280 -8.78 -14.30 20.05
CA CYS A 280 -8.53 -14.17 18.62
C CYS A 280 -9.79 -13.74 17.86
N VAL A 281 -9.57 -13.25 16.64
CA VAL A 281 -10.62 -12.96 15.68
C VAL A 281 -10.43 -13.88 14.49
N ILE A 282 -11.51 -14.52 14.05
CA ILE A 282 -11.49 -15.34 12.83
C ILE A 282 -12.03 -14.53 11.66
N SER A 283 -11.35 -14.59 10.52
CA SER A 283 -11.81 -13.95 9.28
C SER A 283 -11.49 -14.80 8.05
N GLY A 284 -12.09 -14.46 6.90
CA GLY A 284 -11.92 -15.16 5.63
C GLY A 284 -13.01 -16.20 5.35
N GLU A 285 -13.31 -16.39 4.07
CA GLU A 285 -14.33 -17.34 3.59
C GLU A 285 -13.71 -18.62 3.04
N THR A 286 -12.71 -18.50 2.16
CA THR A 286 -11.99 -19.64 1.55
C THR A 286 -10.80 -20.08 2.39
N ASP A 287 -9.96 -19.12 2.77
CA ASP A 287 -8.84 -19.31 3.68
C ASP A 287 -9.23 -18.73 5.04
N ILE A 288 -9.25 -19.56 6.07
CA ILE A 288 -9.63 -19.12 7.41
C ILE A 288 -8.39 -18.60 8.15
N PHE A 289 -8.37 -17.30 8.42
CA PHE A 289 -7.32 -16.62 9.16
C PHE A 289 -7.71 -16.45 10.63
N ILE A 290 -6.81 -16.82 11.53
CA ILE A 290 -6.97 -16.60 12.97
C ILE A 290 -5.98 -15.51 13.39
N HIS A 291 -6.52 -14.35 13.72
CA HIS A 291 -5.77 -13.19 14.21
C HIS A 291 -5.68 -13.24 15.73
N TRP A 292 -4.52 -13.58 16.27
CA TRP A 292 -4.34 -13.72 17.71
C TRP A 292 -4.05 -12.38 18.37
N ASP A 293 -4.64 -12.16 19.54
CA ASP A 293 -4.23 -11.10 20.46
C ASP A 293 -2.95 -11.51 21.22
N PHE A 294 -1.93 -11.84 20.44
CA PHE A 294 -0.64 -12.34 20.90
C PHE A 294 0.44 -11.71 20.03
N SER A 295 1.39 -11.03 20.67
CA SER A 295 2.53 -10.41 20.02
C SER A 295 3.78 -11.20 20.32
N VAL A 296 4.53 -11.48 19.26
CA VAL A 296 5.85 -12.09 19.31
C VAL A 296 6.74 -11.31 18.36
N SER A 297 8.00 -11.18 18.74
CA SER A 297 9.02 -10.57 17.89
C SER A 297 8.97 -11.12 16.46
N ILE A 298 8.84 -10.21 15.49
CA ILE A 298 8.84 -10.55 14.06
C ILE A 298 10.07 -11.38 13.71
N TRP A 299 11.23 -11.10 14.32
CA TRP A 299 12.46 -11.81 14.04
C TRP A 299 12.43 -13.27 14.47
N HIS A 300 11.79 -13.56 15.61
CA HIS A 300 11.58 -14.95 16.04
C HIS A 300 10.68 -15.67 15.04
N VAL A 301 9.58 -15.03 14.62
CA VAL A 301 8.67 -15.60 13.62
C VAL A 301 9.36 -15.86 12.28
N VAL A 302 10.18 -14.91 11.82
CA VAL A 302 10.96 -15.03 10.59
C VAL A 302 11.95 -16.19 10.68
N LYS A 303 12.73 -16.26 11.78
CA LYS A 303 13.70 -17.33 12.02
C LYS A 303 13.05 -18.71 11.98
N GLU A 304 11.97 -18.90 12.73
CA GLU A 304 11.26 -20.19 12.77
C GLU A 304 10.63 -20.55 11.42
N THR A 305 10.10 -19.57 10.70
CA THR A 305 9.54 -19.80 9.35
C THR A 305 10.62 -20.22 8.37
N LEU A 306 11.77 -19.54 8.34
CA LEU A 306 12.89 -19.89 7.46
C LEU A 306 13.48 -21.26 7.83
N TYR A 307 13.57 -21.58 9.12
CA TYR A 307 14.03 -22.89 9.59
C TYR A 307 13.12 -24.02 9.08
N LYS A 308 11.80 -23.87 9.25
CA LYS A 308 10.80 -24.82 8.70
C LYS A 308 10.93 -24.98 7.19
N TRP A 309 11.12 -23.89 6.47
CA TRP A 309 11.34 -23.94 5.02
C TRP A 309 12.62 -24.69 4.65
N SER A 310 13.73 -24.46 5.36
CA SER A 310 14.97 -25.18 5.10
C SER A 310 14.80 -26.69 5.27
N GLN A 311 14.10 -27.13 6.32
CA GLN A 311 13.76 -28.55 6.53
C GLN A 311 12.86 -29.10 5.42
N LYS A 312 11.83 -28.35 5.01
CA LYS A 312 10.93 -28.74 3.90
C LYS A 312 11.71 -28.92 2.60
N MET A 313 12.66 -28.04 2.29
CA MET A 313 13.51 -28.15 1.10
C MET A 313 14.43 -29.37 1.15
N THR A 314 14.91 -29.78 2.32
CA THR A 314 15.68 -31.01 2.47
C THR A 314 14.84 -32.25 2.15
N GLN A 315 13.56 -32.25 2.54
CA GLN A 315 12.64 -33.36 2.30
C GLN A 315 12.06 -33.36 0.87
N TYR A 316 11.79 -32.16 0.34
CA TYR A 316 11.19 -31.92 -0.97
C TYR A 316 12.02 -30.88 -1.74
N PRO A 317 13.12 -31.30 -2.40
CA PRO A 317 14.08 -30.38 -3.02
C PRO A 317 13.57 -29.64 -4.26
N LYS A 318 12.35 -29.97 -4.73
CA LYS A 318 11.68 -29.30 -5.85
C LYS A 318 10.22 -29.00 -5.48
N PRO A 319 9.96 -28.02 -4.59
CA PRO A 319 8.59 -27.58 -4.36
C PRO A 319 8.03 -26.88 -5.60
N PRO A 320 6.71 -26.68 -5.67
CA PRO A 320 6.06 -25.94 -6.74
C PRO A 320 6.71 -24.57 -6.98
N GLU A 321 6.78 -24.13 -8.23
CA GLU A 321 7.43 -22.87 -8.62
C GLU A 321 6.82 -21.65 -7.90
N GLU A 322 5.50 -21.65 -7.70
CA GLU A 322 4.77 -20.61 -6.98
C GLU A 322 5.21 -20.50 -5.52
N GLU A 323 5.39 -21.64 -4.84
CA GLU A 323 5.89 -21.68 -3.46
C GLU A 323 7.34 -21.16 -3.37
N MET A 324 8.18 -21.51 -4.35
CA MET A 324 9.56 -21.02 -4.45
C MET A 324 9.61 -19.50 -4.66
N LEU A 325 8.75 -18.97 -5.55
CA LEU A 325 8.68 -17.55 -5.84
C LEU A 325 8.23 -16.75 -4.61
N LEU A 326 7.22 -17.26 -3.89
CA LEU A 326 6.73 -16.64 -2.66
C LEU A 326 7.83 -16.60 -1.58
N LEU A 327 8.52 -17.73 -1.36
CA LEU A 327 9.62 -17.78 -0.40
C LEU A 327 10.73 -16.80 -0.77
N ARG A 328 11.16 -16.80 -2.04
CA ARG A 328 12.20 -15.88 -2.53
C ARG A 328 11.81 -14.43 -2.29
N THR A 329 10.56 -14.07 -2.59
CA THR A 329 10.05 -12.72 -2.41
C THR A 329 10.04 -12.31 -0.94
N ASN A 330 9.57 -13.20 -0.05
CA ASN A 330 9.57 -12.95 1.39
C ASN A 330 10.99 -12.79 1.95
N VAL A 331 11.91 -13.69 1.60
CA VAL A 331 13.32 -13.62 2.03
C VAL A 331 13.97 -12.31 1.57
N LEU A 332 13.77 -11.92 0.30
CA LEU A 332 14.33 -10.67 -0.23
C LEU A 332 13.77 -9.44 0.51
N SER A 333 12.47 -9.43 0.85
CA SER A 333 11.88 -8.33 1.62
C SER A 333 12.47 -8.20 3.02
N VAL A 334 12.69 -9.32 3.72
CA VAL A 334 13.34 -9.34 5.04
C VAL A 334 14.79 -8.87 4.96
N LEU A 335 15.54 -9.36 3.98
CA LEU A 335 16.94 -8.97 3.80
C LEU A 335 17.06 -7.48 3.46
N SER A 336 16.18 -6.96 2.60
CA SER A 336 16.12 -5.53 2.29
C SER A 336 15.84 -4.71 3.54
N PHE A 337 14.84 -5.11 4.33
CA PHE A 337 14.51 -4.45 5.59
C PHE A 337 15.67 -4.46 6.59
N TYR A 338 16.27 -5.64 6.79
CA TYR A 338 17.38 -5.81 7.71
C TYR A 338 18.60 -4.98 7.30
N ASN A 339 18.94 -4.97 6.01
CA ASN A 339 20.05 -4.17 5.48
C ASN A 339 19.82 -2.67 5.69
N GLU A 340 18.60 -2.18 5.47
CA GLU A 340 18.28 -0.76 5.68
C GLU A 340 18.32 -0.38 7.16
N MET A 341 17.85 -1.26 8.05
CA MET A 341 17.97 -1.10 9.50
C MET A 341 19.44 -1.00 9.94
N LEU A 342 20.33 -1.83 9.38
CA LEU A 342 21.76 -1.79 9.68
C LEU A 342 22.43 -0.52 9.16
N LYS A 343 22.14 -0.12 7.92
CA LYS A 343 22.72 1.07 7.28
C LYS A 343 22.47 2.35 8.08
N ASN A 344 21.33 2.47 8.73
CA ASN A 344 20.91 3.68 9.45
C ASN A 344 21.20 3.62 10.97
N ARG A 345 21.88 2.58 11.47
CA ARG A 345 22.36 2.52 12.88
C ARG A 345 23.78 3.07 13.00
N LYS A 346 24.02 3.86 14.05
CA LYS A 346 25.39 4.27 14.41
C LYS A 346 26.12 3.17 15.19
N GLU A 347 25.40 2.46 16.05
CA GLU A 347 25.92 1.30 16.78
C GLU A 347 25.37 0.00 16.20
N HIS A 348 26.27 -0.87 15.74
CA HIS A 348 25.92 -2.23 15.32
C HIS A 348 25.71 -3.09 16.58
N LYS A 349 24.70 -2.79 17.39
CA LYS A 349 24.19 -3.78 18.34
C LYS A 349 23.72 -4.96 17.52
N LYS A 350 24.27 -6.15 17.76
CA LYS A 350 23.82 -7.40 17.13
C LYS A 350 22.30 -7.44 17.27
N ILE A 351 21.58 -7.23 16.18
CA ILE A 351 20.21 -7.70 16.09
C ILE A 351 20.36 -9.21 16.25
N VAL A 352 19.66 -9.80 17.21
CA VAL A 352 19.79 -11.22 17.58
C VAL A 352 19.13 -12.09 16.50
N PHE A 353 19.63 -12.00 15.27
CA PHE A 353 19.15 -12.70 14.10
C PHE A 353 19.92 -13.99 13.86
N PHE A 354 21.25 -13.91 14.04
CA PHE A 354 22.21 -14.99 13.78
C PHE A 354 23.04 -15.33 15.01
N ALA A 355 22.53 -15.07 16.22
CA ALA A 355 22.96 -15.89 17.34
C ALA A 355 22.40 -17.30 17.07
N VAL A 356 23.19 -18.06 16.32
CA VAL A 356 23.26 -19.50 16.49
C VAL A 356 23.51 -19.66 17.98
N ASP A 357 22.52 -20.20 18.70
CA ASP A 357 22.83 -20.77 20.01
C ASP A 357 23.84 -21.87 19.68
N GLU A 358 25.13 -21.56 19.89
CA GLU A 358 26.17 -22.58 19.96
C GLU A 358 25.77 -23.47 21.15
N MET A 359 25.17 -24.61 20.82
CA MET A 359 25.01 -25.74 21.73
C MET A 359 25.63 -26.97 21.07
#